data_AF-A0A831P752-F1
#
_entry.id   AF-A0A831P752-F1
#
_cell.length_a   1.000
_cell.length_b   1.000
_cell.length_c   1.000
_cell.angle_alpha   90.00
_cell.angle_beta   90.00
_cell.angle_gamma   90.00
#
_symmetry.space_group_name_H-M   'P 1'
#
loop_
_entity.id
_entity.type
_entity.pdbx_description
1 polymer ?
#
loop_
_entity_poly.entity_id
_entity_poly.type
_entity_poly.pdbx_seq_one_letter_code
_entity_poly.pdbx_strand_id
1 'polypeptide(L)' 'MDIIEELKHYRSRDIPYSRVLSSMCTIPHPIAVKAHQMFIETNLGDPGIFRGTVELESKVI' A
#
# COMPACT_ATOMS: atom_id res chain seq x y z
N MET A 1 -19.20 17.24 9.02
CA MET A 1 -18.29 16.89 7.92
C MET A 1 -18.19 15.37 7.91
N ASP A 2 -18.31 14.74 6.75
CA ASP A 2 -18.11 13.29 6.63
C ASP A 2 -16.63 12.96 6.87
N ILE A 3 -16.32 11.83 7.51
CA ILE A 3 -14.95 11.43 7.86
C ILE A 3 -14.07 11.34 6.61
N ILE A 4 -14.63 10.90 5.48
CA ILE A 4 -13.91 10.84 4.21
C ILE A 4 -13.50 12.22 3.71
N GLU A 5 -14.35 13.23 3.90
CA GLU A 5 -14.04 14.61 3.50
C GLU A 5 -12.97 15.22 4.42
N GLU A 6 -13.00 14.90 5.71
CA GLU A 6 -11.93 15.30 6.64
C GLU A 6 -10.58 14.69 6.24
N LEU A 7 -10.54 13.39 5.92
CA LEU A 7 -9.32 12.72 5.47
C LEU A 7 -8.80 13.32 4.14
N LYS A 8 -9.68 13.62 3.19
CA LYS A 8 -9.30 14.31 1.95
C LYS A 8 -8.75 15.70 2.21
N HIS A 9 -9.33 16.44 3.15
CA HIS A 9 -8.84 17.76 3.53
C HIS A 9 -7.39 17.69 4.00
N TYR A 10 -7.07 16.78 4.93
CA TYR A 10 -5.69 16.59 5.38
C TYR A 10 -4.76 16.11 4.24
N ARG A 11 -5.19 15.14 3.43
CA ARG A 11 -4.42 14.64 2.29
C ARG A 11 -4.09 15.72 1.25
N SER A 12 -4.99 16.68 1.04
CA SER A 12 -4.79 17.78 0.09
C SER A 12 -3.64 18.74 0.48
N ARG A 13 -3.19 18.69 1.74
CA ARG A 13 -2.08 19.50 2.25
C ARG A 13 -0.70 18.89 1.98
N ASP A 14 -0.64 17.64 1.54
CA ASP A 14 0.62 16.97 1.24
C ASP A 14 1.24 17.45 -0.09
N ILE A 15 2.57 17.41 -0.17
CA ILE A 15 3.28 17.70 -1.43
C ILE A 15 3.08 16.49 -2.38
N PRO A 16 2.55 16.69 -3.59
CA PRO A 16 2.39 15.59 -4.54
C PRO A 16 3.76 15.09 -5.02
N TYR A 17 3.89 13.78 -5.25
CA TYR A 17 5.15 13.17 -5.70
C TYR A 17 5.71 13.78 -7.00
N SER A 18 4.86 14.35 -7.86
CA SER A 18 5.29 15.11 -9.05
C SER A 18 6.17 16.34 -8.74
N ARG A 19 6.23 16.76 -7.47
CA ARG A 19 7.04 17.88 -6.97
C ARG A 19 8.11 17.46 -5.96
N VAL A 20 8.26 16.16 -5.68
CA VAL A 20 9.25 15.63 -4.74
C VAL A 20 10.52 15.25 -5.51
N LEU A 21 11.67 15.82 -5.14
CA LEU A 21 12.95 15.61 -5.86
C LEU A 21 13.96 14.73 -5.11
N SER A 22 13.76 14.51 -3.80
CA SER A 22 14.77 13.91 -2.92
C SER A 22 14.17 12.83 -2.01
N SER A 23 13.31 11.97 -2.58
CA SER A 23 12.75 10.81 -1.88
C SER A 23 13.24 9.52 -2.53
N MET A 24 13.51 8.49 -1.72
CA MET A 24 13.73 7.13 -2.19
C MET A 24 12.42 6.42 -2.58
N CYS A 25 11.27 7.05 -2.36
CA CYS A 25 9.95 6.51 -2.65
C CYS A 25 9.24 7.30 -3.77
N THR A 26 8.27 6.66 -4.42
CA THR A 26 7.44 7.25 -5.49
C THR A 26 6.03 6.65 -5.50
N ILE A 27 5.19 7.09 -6.43
CA ILE A 27 3.85 6.54 -6.66
C ILE A 27 3.98 5.06 -7.07
N PRO A 28 3.28 4.13 -6.40
CA PRO A 28 3.36 2.71 -6.75
C PRO A 28 2.77 2.43 -8.13
N HIS A 29 3.29 1.40 -8.80
CA HIS A 29 2.72 0.92 -10.06
C HIS A 29 1.25 0.49 -9.86
N PRO A 30 0.33 0.73 -10.82
CA PRO A 30 -1.10 0.41 -10.65
C PRO A 30 -1.39 -1.06 -10.29
N ILE A 31 -0.58 -2.00 -10.79
CA ILE A 31 -0.71 -3.43 -10.42
C ILE A 31 -0.33 -3.65 -8.96
N ALA A 32 0.66 -2.96 -8.42
CA ALA A 32 1.05 -3.07 -7.02
C ALA A 32 -0.05 -2.57 -6.08
N VAL A 33 -0.77 -1.51 -6.45
CA VAL A 33 -1.95 -1.03 -5.70
C VAL A 33 -3.03 -2.10 -5.64
N LYS A 34 -3.36 -2.73 -6.78
CA LYS A 34 -4.34 -3.82 -6.83
C LYS A 34 -3.91 -5.03 -5.99
N ALA A 35 -2.65 -5.43 -6.10
CA ALA A 35 -2.11 -6.52 -5.31
C ALA A 35 -2.21 -6.19 -3.81
N HIS A 36 -1.80 -5.00 -3.39
CA HIS A 36 -1.90 -4.60 -1.98
C HIS A 36 -3.36 -4.63 -1.48
N GLN A 37 -4.32 -4.16 -2.28
CA GLN A 37 -5.74 -4.23 -1.93
C GLN A 37 -6.27 -5.66 -1.83
N MET A 38 -5.79 -6.59 -2.66
CA MET A 38 -6.18 -8.01 -2.62
C MET A 38 -5.66 -8.73 -1.38
N PHE A 39 -4.56 -8.26 -0.78
CA PHE A 39 -3.87 -8.93 0.33
C PHE A 39 -3.79 -8.06 1.59
N ILE A 40 -4.60 -6.98 1.69
CA ILE A 40 -4.51 -5.96 2.75
C ILE A 40 -4.76 -6.54 4.14
N GLU A 41 -5.60 -7.57 4.23
CA GLU A 41 -5.98 -8.26 5.45
C GLU A 41 -5.08 -9.46 5.79
N THR A 42 -4.05 -9.73 4.98
CA THR A 42 -3.16 -10.88 5.21
C THR A 42 -2.07 -10.58 6.22
N ASN A 43 -1.73 -11.58 7.04
CA ASN A 43 -0.65 -11.50 8.03
C ASN A 43 0.37 -12.61 7.80
N LEU A 44 1.56 -12.26 7.31
CA LEU A 44 2.65 -13.24 7.12
C LEU A 44 3.16 -13.83 8.45
N GLY A 45 2.83 -13.23 9.59
CA GLY A 45 3.07 -13.81 10.92
C GLY A 45 2.20 -15.03 11.25
N ASP A 46 1.11 -15.26 10.51
CA ASP A 46 0.20 -16.40 10.69
C ASP A 46 0.21 -17.33 9.43
N PRO A 47 1.33 -18.02 9.15
CA PRO A 47 1.53 -18.75 7.90
C PRO A 47 0.54 -19.91 7.69
N GLY A 48 -0.06 -20.43 8.77
CA GLY A 48 -1.11 -21.46 8.69
C GLY A 48 -2.41 -20.97 8.05
N ILE A 49 -2.72 -19.67 8.22
CA ILE A 49 -3.93 -19.04 7.68
C ILE A 49 -3.65 -18.48 6.28
N PHE A 50 -2.53 -17.79 6.09
CA PHE A 50 -2.20 -17.05 4.86
C PHE A 50 -1.18 -17.75 3.97
N ARG A 51 -1.39 -19.05 3.72
CA ARG A 51 -0.45 -19.94 3.03
C ARG A 51 -0.02 -19.41 1.65
N GLY A 52 -0.98 -18.91 0.86
CA GLY A 52 -0.69 -18.38 -0.48
C GLY A 52 0.21 -17.14 -0.44
N THR A 53 0.05 -16.26 0.54
CA THR A 53 0.90 -15.07 0.70
C THR A 53 2.33 -15.46 1.08
N VAL A 54 2.51 -16.47 1.94
CA VAL A 54 3.83 -17.03 2.29
C VAL A 54 4.52 -17.67 1.08
N GLU A 55 3.77 -18.40 0.25
CA GLU A 55 4.29 -18.95 -0.99
C GLU A 55 4.72 -17.86 -1.99
N LEU A 56 4.03 -16.71 -2.01
CA LEU A 56 4.44 -15.56 -2.82
C LEU A 56 5.71 -14.91 -2.27
N GLU A 57 5.81 -14.72 -0.95
CA GLU A 57 7.02 -14.20 -0.29
C GLU A 57 8.24 -15.06 -0.62
N SER A 58 8.09 -16.38 -0.55
CA SER A 58 9.16 -17.36 -0.87
C SER A 58 9.66 -17.30 -2.32
N LYS A 59 8.93 -16.63 -3.24
CA LYS A 59 9.35 -16.48 -4.65
C LYS A 59 10.20 -15.24 -4.89
N VAL A 60 10.28 -14.32 -3.93
CA VAL A 60 10.92 -13.01 -4.10
C VAL A 60 12.03 -12.73 -3.08
N ILE A 61 12.22 -13.62 -2.09
CA ILE A 61 13.29 -13.56 -1.07
C ILE A 61 14.33 -14.64 -1.35
#